data_AF-A0A183PHR7-F1
#
_entry.id   AF-A0A183PHR7-F1
#
_cell.length_a   1.000
_cell.length_b   1.000
_cell.length_c   1.000
_cell.angle_alpha   90.00
_cell.angle_beta   90.00
_cell.angle_gamma   90.00
#
_symmetry.space_group_name_H-M   'P 1'
#
loop_
_entity.id
_entity.type
_entity.pdbx_description
1 polymer ?
#
loop_
_entity_poly.entity_id
_entity_poly.type
_entity_poly.pdbx_seq_one_letter_code
_entity_poly.pdbx_strand_id
1 'polypeptide(L)'
;MKTSKSGGKRGIQWTSRMQLDDLNFADDLALLSQKQQKMQEKTTSVVAASTALGLNIHKGKSKILRHNTTCNNPITIDGEDFQDVKTFTYFDSIIDEHGAGSDTDV
;
A
#
# COMPACT_ATOMS: atom_id res chain seq x y z
N MET A 1 -4.32 31.15 -23.21
CA MET A 1 -5.61 30.74 -22.61
C MET A 1 -5.95 29.36 -23.15
N LYS A 2 -5.81 28.31 -22.33
CA LYS A 2 -6.25 26.95 -22.65
C LYS A 2 -7.17 26.50 -21.52
N THR A 3 -8.40 26.15 -21.88
CA THR A 3 -9.49 25.75 -20.98
C THR A 3 -9.32 24.28 -20.60
N SER A 4 -9.07 23.99 -19.33
CA SER A 4 -9.14 22.63 -18.79
C SER A 4 -10.55 22.38 -18.24
N LYS A 5 -11.25 21.46 -18.90
CA LYS A 5 -12.57 20.95 -18.50
C LYS A 5 -12.41 20.15 -17.21
N SER A 6 -12.86 20.70 -16.08
CA SER A 6 -12.90 20.01 -14.79
C SER A 6 -14.11 19.06 -14.76
N GLY A 7 -13.86 17.76 -14.65
CA GLY A 7 -14.92 16.76 -14.55
C GLY A 7 -14.46 15.32 -14.38
N GLY A 8 -13.34 15.08 -13.68
CA GLY A 8 -12.87 13.73 -13.34
C GLY A 8 -12.23 13.75 -11.95
N LYS A 9 -12.57 12.77 -11.10
CA LYS A 9 -12.07 12.68 -9.72
C LYS A 9 -10.54 12.60 -9.73
N ARG A 10 -9.92 13.56 -9.05
CA ARG A 10 -8.47 13.74 -8.94
C ARG A 10 -7.89 12.72 -7.96
N GLY A 11 -7.69 11.48 -8.41
CA GLY A 11 -6.89 10.49 -7.69
C GLY A 11 -5.46 10.45 -8.24
N ILE A 12 -4.46 10.27 -7.37
CA ILE A 12 -3.08 10.05 -7.81
C ILE A 12 -3.01 8.64 -8.39
N GLN A 13 -2.70 8.52 -9.69
CA GLN A 13 -2.53 7.24 -10.35
C GLN A 13 -1.18 6.64 -9.97
N TRP A 14 -1.18 5.64 -9.09
CA TRP A 14 0.03 4.93 -8.70
C TRP A 14 0.47 3.97 -9.80
N THR A 15 1.64 4.23 -10.40
CA THR A 15 2.28 3.28 -11.33
C THR A 15 3.25 2.38 -10.56
N SER A 16 3.42 1.12 -10.99
CA SER A 16 4.22 0.09 -10.29
C SER A 16 5.72 0.41 -10.12
N ARG A 17 6.16 1.59 -10.55
CA ARG A 17 7.56 2.06 -10.57
C ARG A 17 7.79 3.30 -9.70
N MET A 18 6.78 3.81 -9.00
CA MET A 18 6.93 4.96 -8.10
C MET A 18 7.65 4.54 -6.82
N GLN A 19 8.73 5.24 -6.47
CA GLN A 19 9.25 5.29 -5.11
C GLN A 19 8.54 6.42 -4.37
N LEU A 20 8.15 6.16 -3.13
CA LEU A 20 7.52 7.13 -2.24
C LEU A 20 8.59 7.62 -1.25
N ASP A 21 9.06 8.84 -1.46
CA ASP A 21 10.07 9.48 -0.61
C ASP A 21 9.48 10.22 0.61
N ASP A 22 8.14 10.19 0.76
CA ASP A 22 7.44 10.94 1.81
C ASP A 22 7.27 10.13 3.11
N LEU A 23 8.39 9.65 3.65
CA LEU A 23 8.42 8.87 4.89
C LEU A 23 8.28 9.74 6.16
N ASN A 24 8.11 11.06 6.01
CA ASN A 24 8.30 12.03 7.09
C ASN A 24 7.03 12.78 7.52
N PHE A 25 5.85 12.45 6.96
CA PHE A 25 4.62 13.24 7.17
C PHE A 25 3.33 12.46 7.48
N ALA A 26 3.33 11.12 7.43
CA ALA A 26 2.15 10.31 7.75
C ALA A 26 2.50 9.16 8.70
N ASP A 27 1.57 8.82 9.61
CA ASP A 27 1.66 7.63 10.48
C ASP A 27 1.53 6.31 9.70
N ASP A 28 1.17 6.37 8.41
CA ASP A 28 0.87 5.22 7.55
C ASP A 28 1.92 5.07 6.44
N LEU A 29 2.48 3.85 6.30
CA LEU A 29 3.42 3.47 5.25
C LEU A 29 2.79 2.45 4.29
N ALA A 30 2.79 2.76 2.99
CA ALA A 30 2.36 1.82 1.94
C ALA A 30 3.56 1.32 1.11
N LEU A 31 3.71 0.00 0.99
CA LEU A 31 4.78 -0.62 0.21
C LEU A 31 4.22 -1.53 -0.89
N LEU A 32 4.72 -1.35 -2.11
CA LEU A 32 4.35 -2.17 -3.26
C LEU A 32 5.47 -3.14 -3.63
N SER A 33 5.11 -4.37 -4.01
CA SER A 33 6.05 -5.38 -4.50
C SER A 33 5.38 -6.30 -5.52
N GLN A 34 6.12 -6.67 -6.56
CA GLN A 34 5.69 -7.62 -7.59
C GLN A 34 5.81 -9.09 -7.14
N LYS A 35 6.63 -9.37 -6.11
CA LYS A 35 6.87 -10.73 -5.59
C LYS A 35 6.61 -10.76 -4.11
N GLN A 36 5.96 -11.84 -3.65
CA GLN A 36 5.66 -12.01 -2.24
C GLN A 36 6.93 -12.10 -1.37
N GLN A 37 7.95 -12.83 -1.80
CA GLN A 37 9.22 -12.90 -1.07
C GLN A 37 9.80 -11.50 -0.82
N LYS A 38 9.81 -10.64 -1.85
CA LYS A 38 10.25 -9.25 -1.73
C LYS A 38 9.36 -8.42 -0.80
N MET A 39 8.08 -8.77 -0.69
CA MET A 39 7.17 -8.13 0.26
C MET A 39 7.55 -8.49 1.69
N GLN A 40 7.82 -9.76 1.97
CA GLN A 40 8.31 -10.19 3.29
C GLN A 40 9.66 -9.54 3.63
N GLU A 41 10.61 -9.51 2.69
CA GLU A 41 11.91 -8.84 2.88
C GLU A 41 11.75 -7.35 3.23
N LYS A 42 10.86 -6.65 2.52
CA LYS A 42 10.54 -5.24 2.82
C LYS A 42 9.91 -5.07 4.20
N THR A 43 8.96 -5.93 4.58
CA THR A 43 8.33 -5.91 5.90
C THR A 43 9.39 -6.08 7.00
N THR A 44 10.28 -7.07 6.87
CA THR A 44 11.39 -7.27 7.82
C THR A 44 12.32 -6.06 7.88
N SER A 45 12.62 -5.45 6.74
CA SER A 45 13.44 -4.22 6.69
C SER A 45 12.78 -3.05 7.40
N VAL A 46 11.46 -2.86 7.24
CA VAL A 46 10.70 -1.80 7.93
C VAL A 46 10.64 -2.05 9.43
N VAL A 47 10.46 -3.30 9.86
CA VAL A 47 10.51 -3.67 11.29
C VAL A 47 11.86 -3.33 11.90
N ALA A 48 12.95 -3.70 11.24
CA ALA A 48 14.30 -3.41 11.71
C ALA A 48 14.55 -1.90 11.78
N ALA A 49 14.18 -1.14 10.75
CA ALA A 49 14.32 0.31 10.72
C ALA A 49 13.47 1.00 11.80
N SER A 50 12.22 0.58 11.97
CA SER A 50 11.32 1.13 12.99
C SER A 50 11.87 0.89 14.39
N THR A 51 12.34 -0.33 14.67
CA THR A 51 13.00 -0.69 15.94
C THR A 51 14.23 0.19 16.20
N ALA A 52 15.08 0.39 15.18
CA ALA A 52 16.26 1.25 15.30
C ALA A 52 15.92 2.72 15.58
N LEU A 53 14.75 3.18 15.14
CA LEU A 53 14.23 4.52 15.37
C LEU A 53 13.36 4.62 16.65
N GLY A 54 13.17 3.52 17.38
CA GLY A 54 12.27 3.47 18.55
C GLY A 54 10.78 3.59 18.19
N LEU A 55 10.42 3.36 16.93
CA LEU A 55 9.04 3.38 16.43
C LEU A 55 8.40 2.00 16.59
N ASN A 56 7.12 1.98 16.97
CA ASN A 56 6.35 0.75 17.10
C ASN A 56 5.43 0.55 15.89
N ILE A 57 5.55 -0.61 15.23
CA ILE A 57 4.64 -0.99 14.16
C ILE A 57 3.36 -1.56 14.78
N HIS A 58 2.22 -0.97 14.44
CA HIS A 58 0.93 -1.44 14.90
C HIS A 58 0.45 -2.65 14.06
N LYS A 59 0.88 -3.85 14.45
CA LYS A 59 0.59 -5.13 13.74
C LYS A 59 -0.89 -5.31 13.38
N GLY A 60 -1.81 -5.04 14.33
CA GLY A 60 -3.26 -5.18 14.09
C GLY A 60 -3.87 -4.17 13.10
N LYS A 61 -3.12 -3.14 12.69
CA LYS A 61 -3.51 -2.18 11.64
C LYS A 61 -2.80 -2.46 10.31
N SER A 62 -1.76 -3.29 10.33
CA SER A 62 -1.03 -3.69 9.12
C SER A 62 -1.89 -4.57 8.24
N LYS A 63 -2.06 -4.14 7.00
CA LYS A 63 -2.93 -4.78 6.00
C LYS A 63 -2.15 -5.07 4.74
N ILE A 64 -2.54 -6.13 4.05
CA ILE A 64 -2.01 -6.48 2.74
C ILE A 64 -3.15 -6.47 1.72
N LEU A 65 -2.92 -5.75 0.62
CA LEU A 65 -3.76 -5.84 -0.57
C LEU A 65 -3.03 -6.68 -1.61
N ARG A 66 -3.71 -7.68 -2.13
CA ARG A 66 -3.21 -8.52 -3.21
C ARG A 66 -3.87 -8.16 -4.52
N HIS A 67 -3.04 -7.91 -5.53
CA HIS A 67 -3.47 -7.62 -6.88
C HIS A 67 -3.03 -8.76 -7.79
N ASN A 68 -3.97 -9.35 -8.54
CA ASN A 68 -3.70 -10.35 -9.58
C ASN A 68 -2.78 -11.52 -9.16
N THR A 69 -2.86 -11.97 -7.91
CA THR A 69 -2.07 -13.11 -7.42
C THR A 69 -2.94 -14.17 -6.77
N THR A 70 -2.66 -15.43 -7.10
CA THR A 70 -3.25 -16.61 -6.45
C THR A 70 -2.43 -17.08 -5.26
N CYS A 71 -1.25 -16.49 -5.04
CA CYS A 71 -0.42 -16.84 -3.89
C CYS A 71 -1.16 -16.37 -2.64
N ASN A 72 -1.35 -17.26 -1.67
CA ASN A 72 -2.10 -17.01 -0.43
C ASN A 72 -1.21 -17.12 0.82
N ASN A 73 0.09 -17.32 0.66
CA ASN A 73 1.02 -17.43 1.78
C ASN A 73 0.90 -16.18 2.66
N PRO A 74 0.94 -16.28 3.99
CA PRO A 74 0.85 -15.12 4.86
C PRO A 74 2.11 -14.25 4.76
N ILE A 75 1.94 -12.96 5.02
CA ILE A 75 3.04 -12.05 5.35
C ILE A 75 2.95 -11.78 6.84
N THR A 76 4.06 -11.96 7.56
CA THR A 76 4.04 -11.98 9.02
C THR A 76 5.06 -11.02 9.64
N ILE A 77 4.71 -10.45 10.79
CA ILE A 77 5.65 -9.80 11.72
C ILE A 77 5.58 -10.56 13.05
N ASP A 78 6.71 -11.07 13.54
CA ASP A 78 6.80 -11.83 14.80
C ASP A 78 5.81 -13.01 14.89
N GLY A 79 5.47 -13.63 13.75
CA GLY A 79 4.49 -14.72 13.68
C GLY A 79 3.02 -14.28 13.66
N GLU A 80 2.73 -12.97 13.67
CA GLU A 80 1.39 -12.41 13.45
C GLU A 80 1.20 -12.10 11.96
N ASP A 81 0.14 -12.65 11.38
CA ASP A 81 -0.23 -12.45 9.98
C ASP A 81 -0.84 -11.07 9.75
N PHE A 82 -0.55 -10.48 8.59
CA PHE A 82 -1.24 -9.28 8.13
C PHE A 82 -2.65 -9.61 7.65
N GLN A 83 -3.59 -8.68 7.88
CA GLN A 83 -4.94 -8.82 7.37
C GLN A 83 -4.96 -8.64 5.85
N ASP A 84 -5.34 -9.68 5.11
CA ASP A 84 -5.70 -9.56 3.69
C ASP A 84 -6.98 -8.71 3.55
N VAL A 85 -6.88 -7.61 2.82
CA VAL A 85 -8.00 -6.71 2.51
C VAL A 85 -8.20 -6.63 1.01
N LYS A 86 -9.44 -6.35 0.60
CA LYS A 86 -9.80 -6.14 -0.82
C LYS A 86 -9.60 -4.70 -1.29
N THR A 87 -9.58 -3.77 -0.35
CA THR A 87 -9.40 -2.35 -0.61
C THR A 87 -8.56 -1.70 0.48
N PHE A 88 -7.79 -0.68 0.12
CA PHE A 88 -7.20 0.26 1.07
C PHE A 88 -7.44 1.70 0.63
N THR A 89 -7.48 2.60 1.60
CA THR A 89 -7.57 4.04 1.35
C THR A 89 -6.22 4.64 1.73
N TYR A 90 -5.58 5.34 0.80
CA TYR A 90 -4.35 6.08 1.04
C TYR A 90 -4.43 7.43 0.35
N PHE A 91 -4.27 8.51 1.13
CA PHE A 91 -4.48 9.88 0.67
C PHE A 91 -5.80 10.06 -0.11
N ASP A 92 -6.91 9.66 0.50
CA ASP A 92 -8.28 9.68 -0.07
C ASP A 92 -8.45 8.88 -1.38
N SER A 93 -7.42 8.19 -1.85
CA SER A 93 -7.49 7.32 -3.01
C SER A 93 -7.83 5.90 -2.54
N ILE A 94 -8.94 5.37 -3.08
CA ILE A 94 -9.31 3.97 -2.87
C ILE A 94 -8.56 3.13 -3.90
N ILE A 95 -7.83 2.15 -3.42
CA ILE A 95 -7.09 1.19 -4.24
C ILE A 95 -7.67 -0.17 -3.92
N ASP A 96 -8.13 -0.86 -4.96
CA ASP A 96 -8.73 -2.18 -4.88
C ASP A 96 -7.80 -3.27 -5.46
N GLU A 97 -8.23 -4.52 -5.37
CA GLU A 97 -7.53 -5.68 -5.90
C GLU A 97 -7.28 -5.64 -7.43
N HIS A 98 -7.86 -4.66 -8.14
CA HIS A 98 -7.67 -4.40 -9.57
C HIS A 98 -6.85 -3.13 -9.86
N GLY A 99 -6.59 -2.27 -8.87
CA GLY A 99 -5.66 -1.15 -8.94
C GLY A 99 -6.22 0.16 -8.35
N ALA A 100 -5.58 1.28 -8.69
CA ALA A 100 -6.07 2.62 -8.32
C ALA A 100 -7.20 3.03 -9.28
N GLY A 101 -8.44 3.01 -8.80
CA GLY A 101 -9.62 3.45 -9.55
C GLY A 101 -10.02 2.51 -10.68
N SER A 102 -10.77 1.46 -10.37
CA SER A 102 -11.62 0.79 -11.38
C SER A 102 -12.74 1.76 -11.77
N ASP A 103 -12.84 2.10 -13.05
CA ASP A 103 -13.97 2.81 -13.66
C ASP A 103 -15.24 1.95 -13.50
N THR A 104 -15.88 1.98 -12.34
CA THR A 104 -17.29 1.64 -12.26
C THR A 104 -18.08 2.92 -12.39
N ASP A 105 -18.40 3.25 -13.64
CA ASP A 105 -19.46 4.18 -14.02
C ASP A 105 -20.74 3.82 -13.23
N VAL A 106 -21.28 4.78 -12.49
CA VAL A 106 -22.60 4.70 -11.86
C VAL A 106 -23.49 5.74 -12.52
#